data_AF-A0AA36BC27-F1
#
_entry.id   AF-A0AA36BC27-F1
#
_cell.length_a   1.000
_cell.length_b   1.000
_cell.length_c   1.000
_cell.angle_alpha   90.00
_cell.angle_beta   90.00
_cell.angle_gamma   90.00
#
_symmetry.space_group_name_H-M   'P 1'
#
loop_
_entity.id
_entity.type
_entity.pdbx_description
1 polymer ?
#
loop_
_entity_poly.entity_id
_entity_poly.type
_entity_poly.pdbx_seq_one_letter_code
_entity_poly.pdbx_strand_id
1 'polypeptide(L)'
;MAAISESDILEKRIGILESLVFGLSDKDTEYPKCIDALNNVHSKINVSVAGRKNITETFNKLSDLQKYLDPEFTDELTITPSAKTEMILAEEDFIMQTASTMQKLKELEPIISSEHVKGAPYFSSSSMSHEKMQELSQVHLNQQDQAAHLTDKAKALLGTYNSVITTLSKQFVVWDQMLTDMEIQAKPVKKAD
;
A
#
# COMPACT_ATOMS: atom_id res chain seq x y z
N MET A 1 9.53 0.69 -5.49
CA MET A 1 9.19 -0.14 -6.66
C MET A 1 8.17 0.64 -7.46
N ALA A 2 8.64 1.38 -8.47
CA ALA A 2 7.76 2.24 -9.27
C ALA A 2 6.82 1.36 -10.09
N ALA A 3 5.52 1.64 -10.01
CA ALA A 3 4.50 1.00 -10.83
C ALA A 3 4.90 1.18 -12.29
N ILE A 4 5.11 0.08 -13.00
CA ILE A 4 5.26 0.08 -14.46
C ILE A 4 3.98 0.76 -14.98
N SER A 5 4.13 1.95 -15.54
CA SER A 5 2.98 2.73 -15.98
C SER A 5 2.35 2.00 -17.18
N GLU A 6 1.02 2.05 -17.33
CA GLU A 6 0.34 1.45 -18.49
C GLU A 6 0.94 1.96 -19.83
N SER A 7 1.48 3.18 -19.81
CA SER A 7 2.23 3.78 -20.91
C SER A 7 3.49 2.98 -21.27
N ASP A 8 4.28 2.54 -20.29
CA ASP A 8 5.52 1.77 -20.54
C ASP A 8 5.23 0.39 -21.14
N ILE A 9 4.10 -0.22 -20.75
CA ILE A 9 3.65 -1.51 -21.31
C ILE A 9 3.22 -1.32 -22.76
N LEU A 10 2.48 -0.24 -23.02
CA LEU A 10 1.98 0.06 -24.36
C LEU A 10 3.13 0.42 -25.31
N GLU A 11 4.11 1.19 -24.83
CA GLU A 11 5.30 1.56 -25.58
C GLU A 11 6.15 0.34 -25.95
N LYS A 12 6.33 -0.61 -25.02
CA LYS A 12 6.98 -1.90 -25.32
C LYS A 12 6.21 -2.70 -26.37
N ARG A 13 4.89 -2.78 -26.27
CA ARG A 13 4.05 -3.49 -27.26
C ARG A 13 4.14 -2.84 -28.64
N ILE A 14 4.09 -1.51 -28.70
CA ILE A 14 4.23 -0.75 -29.94
C ILE A 14 5.62 -0.99 -30.53
N GLY A 15 6.69 -0.94 -29.73
CA GLY A 15 8.04 -1.22 -30.20
C GLY A 15 8.20 -2.62 -30.80
N ILE A 16 7.55 -3.64 -30.22
CA ILE A 16 7.51 -4.99 -30.79
C ILE A 16 6.77 -5.00 -32.13
N LEU A 17 5.60 -4.37 -32.22
CA LEU A 17 4.82 -4.31 -33.45
C LEU A 17 5.54 -3.56 -34.57
N GLU A 18 6.20 -2.44 -34.25
CA GLU A 18 7.00 -1.67 -35.18
C GLU A 18 8.19 -2.49 -35.69
N SER A 19 8.89 -3.21 -34.81
CA SER A 19 9.98 -4.10 -35.21
C SER A 19 9.52 -5.23 -36.12
N LEU A 20 8.28 -5.69 -35.96
CA LEU A 20 7.72 -6.78 -36.76
C LEU A 20 7.26 -6.32 -38.14
N VAL A 21 6.79 -5.08 -38.26
CA VAL A 21 6.31 -4.49 -39.53
C VAL A 21 7.44 -3.88 -40.34
N PHE A 22 8.35 -3.13 -39.71
CA PHE A 22 9.43 -2.40 -40.39
C PHE A 22 10.78 -3.13 -40.34
N GLY A 23 10.96 -4.10 -39.44
CA GLY A 23 12.21 -4.84 -39.31
C GLY A 23 13.39 -3.92 -38.96
N LEU A 24 14.40 -3.91 -39.83
CA LEU A 24 15.59 -3.06 -39.73
C LEU A 24 15.49 -1.77 -40.55
N SER A 25 14.37 -1.54 -41.24
CA SER A 25 14.17 -0.35 -42.06
C SER A 25 13.79 0.87 -41.21
N ASP A 26 14.11 2.06 -41.69
CA ASP A 26 13.85 3.30 -40.98
C ASP A 26 12.33 3.55 -40.85
N LYS A 27 11.88 3.90 -39.64
CA LYS A 27 10.46 3.98 -39.27
C LYS A 27 9.72 5.14 -39.95
N ASP A 28 10.46 6.07 -40.53
CA ASP A 28 9.97 7.23 -41.29
C ASP A 28 9.93 6.99 -42.82
N THR A 29 10.32 5.79 -43.29
CA THR A 29 10.25 5.45 -44.72
C THR A 29 8.83 5.05 -45.12
N GLU A 30 8.52 5.18 -46.42
CA GLU A 30 7.23 4.83 -47.03
C GLU A 30 6.67 3.49 -46.49
N TYR A 31 5.45 3.55 -45.94
CA TYR A 31 4.82 2.41 -45.28
C TYR A 31 4.81 1.18 -46.19
N PRO A 32 5.41 0.05 -45.77
CA PRO A 32 5.39 -1.15 -46.58
C PRO A 32 3.94 -1.62 -46.74
N LYS A 33 3.51 -1.89 -47.98
CA LYS A 33 2.19 -2.44 -48.30
C LYS A 33 2.12 -3.92 -47.91
N CYS A 34 2.32 -4.22 -46.63
CA CYS A 34 2.39 -5.59 -46.09
C CYS A 34 1.11 -6.38 -46.39
N ILE A 35 -0.05 -5.71 -46.41
CA ILE A 35 -1.33 -6.31 -46.74
C ILE A 35 -1.36 -6.76 -48.21
N ASP A 36 -0.86 -5.94 -49.13
CA ASP A 36 -0.84 -6.28 -50.57
C ASP A 36 0.16 -7.40 -50.84
N ALA A 37 1.34 -7.36 -50.19
CA ALA A 37 2.33 -8.43 -50.27
C ALA A 37 1.77 -9.75 -49.70
N LEU A 38 1.10 -9.69 -48.54
CA LEU A 38 0.46 -10.84 -47.90
C LEU A 38 -0.67 -11.40 -48.76
N ASN A 39 -1.53 -10.55 -49.33
CA ASN A 39 -2.61 -10.96 -50.22
C ASN A 39 -2.06 -11.59 -51.51
N ASN A 40 -0.95 -11.08 -52.06
CA ASN A 40 -0.29 -11.66 -53.22
C ASN A 40 0.29 -13.05 -52.89
N VAL A 41 0.94 -13.20 -51.73
CA VAL A 41 1.43 -14.50 -51.26
C VAL A 41 0.28 -15.47 -51.01
N HIS A 42 -0.79 -15.02 -50.35
CA HIS A 42 -1.97 -15.83 -50.10
C HIS A 42 -2.65 -16.28 -51.41
N SER A 43 -2.78 -15.38 -52.38
CA SER A 43 -3.29 -15.71 -53.72
C SER A 43 -2.39 -16.73 -54.43
N LYS A 44 -1.07 -16.56 -54.40
CA LYS A 44 -0.11 -17.53 -54.97
C LYS A 44 -0.17 -18.90 -54.29
N ILE A 45 -0.33 -18.94 -52.97
CA ILE A 45 -0.51 -20.18 -52.21
C ILE A 45 -1.82 -20.85 -52.64
N ASN A 46 -2.94 -20.11 -52.68
CA ASN A 46 -4.23 -20.66 -53.08
C ASN A 46 -4.23 -21.18 -54.51
N VAL A 47 -3.61 -20.47 -55.45
CA VAL A 47 -3.43 -20.94 -56.84
C VAL A 47 -2.53 -22.17 -56.90
N SER A 48 -1.50 -22.25 -56.05
CA SER A 48 -0.59 -23.40 -55.99
C SER A 48 -1.22 -24.64 -55.33
N VAL A 49 -2.18 -24.43 -54.43
CA VAL A 49 -2.97 -25.46 -53.76
C VAL A 49 -4.15 -25.90 -54.64
N ALA A 50 -4.74 -24.99 -55.41
CA ALA A 50 -5.81 -25.26 -56.36
C ALA A 50 -5.31 -26.20 -57.48
N GLY A 51 -5.67 -27.49 -57.37
CA GLY A 51 -5.31 -28.53 -58.34
C GLY A 51 -4.55 -29.71 -57.72
N ARG A 52 -4.04 -29.60 -56.49
CA ARG A 52 -3.33 -30.67 -55.78
C ARG A 52 -4.13 -31.14 -54.56
N LYS A 53 -5.08 -32.05 -54.77
CA LYS A 53 -5.98 -32.60 -53.73
C LYS A 53 -5.25 -33.02 -52.44
N ASN A 54 -4.11 -33.69 -52.56
CA ASN A 54 -3.32 -34.15 -51.40
C ASN A 54 -2.78 -32.99 -50.56
N ILE A 55 -2.39 -31.87 -51.20
CA ILE A 55 -1.88 -30.68 -50.51
C ILE A 55 -3.01 -29.94 -49.81
N THR A 56 -4.17 -29.82 -50.46
CA THR A 56 -5.37 -29.25 -49.86
C THR A 56 -5.80 -30.04 -48.62
N GLU A 57 -5.76 -31.36 -48.69
CA GLU A 57 -6.09 -32.22 -47.55
C GLU A 57 -5.09 -32.07 -46.40
N THR A 58 -3.78 -31.98 -46.68
CA THR A 58 -2.78 -31.70 -45.63
C THR A 58 -2.86 -30.29 -45.07
N PHE A 59 -3.24 -29.29 -45.88
CA PHE A 59 -3.40 -27.90 -45.45
C PHE A 59 -4.62 -27.75 -44.52
N ASN A 60 -5.69 -28.49 -44.79
CA ASN A 60 -6.84 -28.58 -43.89
C ASN A 60 -6.49 -29.37 -42.61
N LYS A 61 -5.71 -30.45 -42.71
CA LYS A 61 -5.22 -31.17 -41.52
C LYS A 61 -4.25 -30.34 -40.69
N LEU A 62 -3.60 -29.31 -41.26
CA LEU A 62 -2.72 -28.40 -40.53
C LEU A 62 -3.50 -27.53 -39.53
N SER A 63 -4.71 -27.07 -39.88
CA SER A 63 -5.55 -26.34 -38.93
C SER A 63 -6.03 -27.25 -37.78
N ASP A 64 -6.30 -28.52 -38.10
CA ASP A 64 -6.64 -29.51 -37.06
C ASP A 64 -5.41 -29.81 -36.19
N LEU A 65 -4.22 -29.94 -36.78
CA LEU A 65 -2.97 -30.16 -36.05
C LEU A 65 -2.61 -28.97 -35.15
N GLN A 66 -2.90 -27.75 -35.58
CA GLN A 66 -2.75 -26.54 -34.75
C GLN A 66 -3.65 -26.62 -33.50
N LYS A 67 -4.86 -27.17 -33.63
CA LYS A 67 -5.75 -27.43 -32.48
C LYS A 67 -5.21 -28.53 -31.56
N TYR A 68 -4.57 -29.56 -32.12
CA TYR A 68 -3.94 -30.63 -31.32
C TYR A 68 -2.63 -30.20 -30.64
N LEU A 69 -2.00 -29.13 -31.13
CA LEU A 69 -0.82 -28.50 -30.53
C LEU A 69 -1.18 -27.42 -29.50
N ASP A 70 -2.47 -27.13 -29.31
CA ASP A 70 -2.93 -26.23 -28.26
C ASP A 70 -2.69 -26.88 -26.89
N PRO A 71 -1.90 -26.25 -25.98
CA PRO A 71 -1.64 -26.77 -24.65
C PRO A 71 -2.91 -27.09 -23.86
N GLU A 72 -3.98 -26.30 -24.04
CA GLU A 72 -5.26 -26.54 -23.37
C GLU A 72 -5.91 -27.87 -23.79
N PHE A 73 -5.77 -28.27 -25.07
CA PHE A 73 -6.33 -29.52 -25.58
C PHE A 73 -5.53 -30.75 -25.15
N THR A 74 -4.21 -30.58 -24.99
CA THR A 74 -3.32 -31.66 -24.54
C THR A 74 -3.46 -31.90 -23.03
N ASP A 75 -3.63 -30.86 -22.22
CA ASP A 75 -3.88 -31.00 -20.78
C ASP A 75 -5.22 -31.69 -20.49
N GLU A 76 -6.28 -31.39 -21.26
CA GLU A 76 -7.58 -32.05 -21.08
C GLU A 76 -7.56 -33.55 -21.44
N LEU A 77 -6.74 -33.95 -22.42
CA LEU A 77 -6.59 -35.33 -22.89
C LEU A 77 -5.64 -36.18 -22.04
N THR A 78 -4.61 -35.55 -21.45
CA THR A 78 -3.54 -36.26 -20.71
C THR A 78 -3.94 -36.61 -19.27
N ILE A 79 -4.87 -35.87 -18.66
CA ILE A 79 -5.33 -36.19 -17.31
C ILE A 79 -6.38 -37.32 -17.38
N THR A 80 -5.87 -38.55 -17.23
CA THR A 80 -6.69 -39.76 -17.09
C THR A 80 -7.69 -39.59 -15.94
N PRO A 81 -8.93 -40.13 -16.02
CA PRO A 81 -9.91 -40.02 -14.93
C PRO A 81 -9.37 -40.43 -13.55
N SER A 82 -8.49 -41.44 -13.50
CA SER A 82 -7.79 -41.85 -12.26
C SER A 82 -6.89 -40.75 -11.69
N ALA A 83 -6.16 -40.05 -12.56
CA ALA A 83 -5.30 -38.93 -12.16
C ALA A 83 -6.12 -37.73 -11.67
N LYS A 84 -7.32 -37.49 -12.23
CA LYS A 84 -8.26 -36.49 -11.69
C LYS A 84 -8.70 -36.85 -10.27
N THR A 85 -9.00 -38.13 -10.02
CA THR A 85 -9.39 -38.59 -8.68
C THR A 85 -8.24 -38.46 -7.67
N GLU A 86 -7.03 -38.87 -8.04
CA GLU A 86 -5.84 -38.71 -7.18
C GLU A 86 -5.52 -37.24 -6.92
N MET A 87 -5.65 -36.37 -7.92
CA MET A 87 -5.47 -34.93 -7.76
C MET A 87 -6.50 -34.33 -6.79
N ILE A 88 -7.77 -34.72 -6.90
CA ILE A 88 -8.83 -34.25 -6.00
C ILE A 88 -8.57 -34.75 -4.57
N LEU A 89 -8.13 -36.00 -4.40
CA LEU A 89 -7.80 -36.56 -3.08
C LEU A 89 -6.54 -35.90 -2.48
N ALA A 90 -5.53 -35.60 -3.30
CA ALA A 90 -4.33 -34.91 -2.85
C ALA A 90 -4.64 -33.47 -2.40
N GLU A 91 -5.58 -32.80 -3.05
CA GLU A 91 -6.01 -31.43 -2.76
C GLU A 91 -7.24 -31.36 -1.84
N GLU A 92 -7.70 -32.48 -1.26
CA GLU A 92 -8.92 -32.55 -0.45
C GLU A 92 -8.87 -31.56 0.73
N ASP A 93 -7.76 -31.54 1.46
CA ASP A 93 -7.56 -30.64 2.60
C ASP A 93 -7.59 -29.17 2.19
N PHE A 94 -6.99 -28.83 1.04
CA PHE A 94 -6.97 -27.47 0.50
C PHE A 94 -8.37 -27.02 0.07
N ILE A 95 -9.13 -27.89 -0.59
CA ILE A 95 -10.52 -27.64 -0.99
C ILE A 95 -11.39 -27.43 0.26
N MET A 96 -11.24 -28.28 1.28
CA MET A 96 -11.97 -28.18 2.54
C MET A 96 -11.65 -26.91 3.32
N GLN A 97 -10.38 -26.52 3.39
CA GLN A 97 -9.95 -25.29 4.03
C GLN A 97 -10.49 -24.05 3.31
N THR A 98 -10.45 -24.07 1.97
CA THR A 98 -10.99 -22.99 1.13
C THR A 98 -12.49 -22.86 1.32
N ALA A 99 -13.24 -23.98 1.32
CA ALA A 99 -14.68 -24.01 1.57
C ALA A 99 -15.04 -23.48 2.97
N SER A 100 -14.31 -23.88 4.01
CA SER A 100 -14.51 -23.37 5.37
C SER A 100 -14.26 -21.86 5.47
N THR A 101 -13.21 -21.37 4.81
CA THR A 101 -12.87 -19.95 4.78
C THR A 101 -13.93 -19.15 4.02
N MET A 102 -14.43 -19.69 2.90
CA MET A 102 -15.48 -19.07 2.11
C MET A 102 -16.82 -19.06 2.85
N GLN A 103 -17.12 -20.10 3.63
CA GLN A 103 -18.29 -20.14 4.51
C GLN A 103 -18.19 -19.08 5.61
N LYS A 104 -17.03 -18.96 6.28
CA LYS A 104 -16.79 -17.87 7.24
C LYS A 104 -16.93 -16.50 6.59
N LEU A 105 -16.42 -16.32 5.37
CA LEU A 105 -16.56 -15.07 4.64
C LEU A 105 -18.04 -14.74 4.36
N LYS A 106 -18.85 -15.74 3.97
CA LYS A 106 -20.29 -15.59 3.77
C LYS A 106 -21.03 -15.25 5.07
N GLU A 107 -20.61 -15.84 6.19
CA GLU A 107 -21.14 -15.50 7.52
C GLU A 107 -20.77 -14.06 7.93
N LEU A 108 -19.62 -13.56 7.50
CA LEU A 108 -19.14 -12.19 7.75
C LEU A 108 -19.65 -11.17 6.72
N GLU A 109 -20.17 -11.62 5.58
CA GLU A 109 -20.78 -10.79 4.52
C GLU A 109 -21.83 -9.79 5.04
N PRO A 110 -22.78 -10.13 5.93
CA PRO A 110 -23.73 -9.17 6.48
C PRO A 110 -23.08 -8.12 7.39
N ILE A 111 -21.94 -8.43 8.04
CA ILE A 111 -21.20 -7.47 8.89
C ILE A 111 -20.43 -6.49 8.01
N ILE A 112 -19.76 -7.00 6.98
CA ILE A 112 -19.03 -6.18 6.00
C ILE A 112 -20.02 -5.33 5.18
N SER A 113 -21.19 -5.88 4.89
CA SER A 113 -22.28 -5.19 4.20
C SER A 113 -23.15 -4.34 5.11
N SER A 114 -22.88 -4.32 6.42
CA SER A 114 -23.64 -3.51 7.37
C SER A 114 -23.49 -2.03 7.02
N GLU A 115 -24.57 -1.28 7.20
CA GLU A 115 -24.63 0.16 6.93
C GLU A 115 -23.58 0.94 7.73
N HIS A 116 -23.11 0.42 8.86
CA HIS A 116 -22.07 1.05 9.68
C HIS A 116 -20.66 0.90 9.07
N VAL A 117 -20.38 -0.22 8.39
CA VAL A 117 -19.08 -0.48 7.75
C VAL A 117 -19.05 0.09 6.33
N LYS A 118 -20.12 -0.09 5.54
CA LYS A 118 -20.32 0.64 4.28
C LYS A 118 -20.45 2.14 4.51
N GLY A 119 -21.02 2.50 5.64
CA GLY A 119 -21.12 3.85 6.13
C GLY A 119 -19.82 4.36 6.71
N ALA A 120 -18.78 3.57 6.98
CA ALA A 120 -17.52 4.12 7.49
C ALA A 120 -16.91 5.15 6.52
N PRO A 121 -16.88 4.89 5.19
CA PRO A 121 -16.64 5.92 4.20
C PRO A 121 -17.66 7.06 4.21
N TYR A 122 -18.95 6.83 4.49
CA TYR A 122 -19.98 7.89 4.58
C TYR A 122 -19.98 8.64 5.92
N PHE A 123 -19.43 8.11 6.99
CA PHE A 123 -19.15 8.82 8.23
C PHE A 123 -17.83 9.59 8.08
N SER A 124 -16.93 9.17 7.19
CA SER A 124 -15.77 9.96 6.77
C SER A 124 -16.03 10.90 5.59
N SER A 125 -17.10 10.73 4.81
CA SER A 125 -17.39 11.51 3.58
C SER A 125 -18.74 12.23 3.57
N SER A 126 -19.71 11.87 4.41
CA SER A 126 -20.81 12.79 4.74
C SER A 126 -20.19 13.90 5.57
N SER A 127 -20.19 15.09 4.98
CA SER A 127 -19.38 16.21 5.44
C SER A 127 -19.63 16.53 6.92
N MET A 128 -20.82 16.25 7.45
CA MET A 128 -21.19 16.54 8.83
C MET A 128 -20.35 15.83 9.91
N SER A 129 -19.92 14.60 9.69
CA SER A 129 -19.15 13.84 10.68
C SER A 129 -17.65 14.15 10.56
N HIS A 130 -17.15 14.27 9.32
CA HIS A 130 -15.78 14.72 9.06
C HIS A 130 -15.56 16.16 9.51
N GLU A 131 -16.46 17.09 9.22
CA GLU A 131 -16.39 18.48 9.66
C GLU A 131 -16.42 18.57 11.18
N LYS A 132 -17.34 17.86 11.87
CA LYS A 132 -17.37 17.84 13.34
C LYS A 132 -16.12 17.21 13.94
N MET A 133 -15.59 16.15 13.34
CA MET A 133 -14.37 15.50 13.81
C MET A 133 -13.13 16.35 13.53
N GLN A 134 -13.11 17.07 12.41
CA GLN A 134 -12.06 18.02 12.04
C GLN A 134 -12.10 19.25 12.95
N GLU A 135 -13.29 19.78 13.23
CA GLU A 135 -13.51 20.85 14.21
C GLU A 135 -13.05 20.40 15.60
N LEU A 136 -13.45 19.19 16.04
CA LEU A 136 -13.02 18.64 17.31
C LEU A 136 -11.50 18.41 17.37
N SER A 137 -10.90 17.95 16.28
CA SER A 137 -9.45 17.80 16.15
C SER A 137 -8.74 19.16 16.30
N GLN A 138 -9.27 20.20 15.65
CA GLN A 138 -8.73 21.56 15.76
C GLN A 138 -8.86 22.12 17.18
N VAL A 139 -9.99 21.85 17.86
CA VAL A 139 -10.18 22.20 19.27
C VAL A 139 -9.18 21.46 20.16
N HIS A 140 -8.96 20.17 19.93
CA HIS A 140 -7.99 19.39 20.70
C HIS A 140 -6.56 19.88 20.54
N LEU A 141 -6.15 20.26 19.32
CA LEU A 141 -4.83 20.86 19.09
C LEU A 141 -4.67 22.16 19.88
N ASN A 142 -5.68 23.03 19.85
CA ASN A 142 -5.66 24.29 20.60
C ASN A 142 -5.64 24.05 22.13
N GLN A 143 -6.40 23.07 22.61
CA GLN A 143 -6.38 22.68 24.04
C GLN A 143 -5.02 22.14 24.46
N GLN A 144 -4.37 21.34 23.61
CA GLN A 144 -3.04 20.80 23.86
C GLN A 144 -1.99 21.91 23.96
N ASP A 145 -2.01 22.88 23.04
CA ASP A 145 -1.11 24.03 23.07
C ASP A 145 -1.34 24.91 24.31
N GLN A 146 -2.60 25.17 24.67
CA GLN A 146 -2.94 25.93 25.87
C GLN A 146 -2.49 25.22 27.15
N ALA A 147 -2.68 23.90 27.22
CA ALA A 147 -2.26 23.09 28.37
C ALA A 147 -0.74 23.08 28.51
N ALA A 148 0.01 22.96 27.41
CA ALA A 148 1.46 23.04 27.40
C ALA A 148 1.96 24.40 27.91
N HIS A 149 1.41 25.48 27.36
CA HIS A 149 1.79 26.85 27.75
C HIS A 149 1.43 27.17 29.22
N LEU A 150 0.27 26.71 29.70
CA LEU A 150 -0.10 26.87 31.11
C LEU A 150 0.85 26.08 32.02
N THR A 151 1.23 24.88 31.62
CA THR A 151 2.19 24.04 32.34
C THR A 151 3.55 24.71 32.42
N ASP A 152 4.03 25.32 31.35
CA ASP A 152 5.31 26.02 31.34
C ASP A 152 5.28 27.28 32.20
N LYS A 153 4.18 28.04 32.17
CA LYS A 153 3.98 29.18 33.09
C LYS A 153 3.97 28.75 34.55
N ALA A 154 3.28 27.65 34.87
CA ALA A 154 3.24 27.11 36.22
C ALA A 154 4.65 26.67 36.68
N LYS A 155 5.41 25.98 35.83
CA LYS A 155 6.81 25.62 36.10
C LYS A 155 7.70 26.83 36.30
N ALA A 156 7.56 27.86 35.48
CA ALA A 156 8.33 29.10 35.61
C ALA A 156 8.03 29.81 36.94
N LEU A 157 6.75 29.93 37.32
CA LEU A 157 6.34 30.51 38.59
C LEU A 157 6.84 29.69 39.79
N LEU A 158 6.81 28.37 39.70
CA LEU A 158 7.32 27.48 40.74
C LEU A 158 8.85 27.60 40.86
N GLY A 159 9.54 27.81 39.73
CA GLY A 159 10.96 28.13 39.68
C GLY A 159 11.30 29.47 40.34
N THR A 160 10.53 30.54 40.07
CA THR A 160 10.73 31.84 40.71
C THR A 160 10.43 31.78 42.21
N TYR A 161 9.35 31.11 42.61
CA TYR A 161 9.04 30.87 44.01
C TYR A 161 10.19 30.15 44.73
N ASN A 162 10.69 29.04 44.17
CA ASN A 162 11.82 28.30 44.75
C ASN A 162 13.08 29.17 44.86
N SER A 163 13.35 30.02 43.87
CA SER A 163 14.48 30.96 43.90
C SER A 163 14.34 32.00 45.01
N VAL A 164 13.14 32.59 45.15
CA VAL A 164 12.83 33.57 46.21
C VAL A 164 12.96 32.92 47.58
N ILE A 165 12.38 31.73 47.78
CA ILE A 165 12.47 31.01 49.06
C ILE A 165 13.92 30.66 49.38
N THR A 166 14.69 30.16 48.42
CA THR A 166 16.12 29.84 48.63
C THR A 166 16.92 31.07 49.02
N THR A 167 16.67 32.21 48.37
CA THR A 167 17.34 33.48 48.66
C THR A 167 16.96 33.99 50.05
N LEU A 168 15.67 33.93 50.39
CA LEU A 168 15.16 34.34 51.69
C LEU A 168 15.71 33.45 52.81
N SER A 169 15.75 32.13 52.62
CA SER A 169 16.38 31.20 53.57
C SER A 169 17.85 31.51 53.78
N LYS A 170 18.62 31.79 52.72
CA LYS A 170 20.03 32.22 52.85
C LYS A 170 20.14 33.52 53.63
N GLN A 171 19.25 34.50 53.35
CA GLN A 171 19.26 35.77 54.05
C GLN A 171 18.94 35.61 55.55
N PHE A 172 18.00 34.73 55.90
CA PHE A 172 17.72 34.41 57.31
C PHE A 172 18.91 33.77 58.02
N VAL A 173 19.65 32.88 57.37
CA VAL A 173 20.88 32.30 57.95
C VAL A 173 21.95 33.37 58.18
N VAL A 174 22.12 34.31 57.23
CA VAL A 174 23.08 35.42 57.38
C VAL A 174 22.66 36.34 58.53
N TRP A 175 21.37 36.65 58.65
CA TRP A 175 20.87 37.46 59.75
C TRP A 175 21.00 36.76 61.10
N ASP A 176 20.77 35.45 61.18
CA ASP A 176 20.95 34.65 62.39
C ASP A 176 22.42 34.61 62.85
N GLN A 177 23.35 34.45 61.89
CA GLN A 177 24.78 34.53 62.19
C GLN A 177 25.18 35.94 62.68
N MET A 178 24.71 36.99 62.02
CA MET A 178 24.99 38.37 62.43
C MET A 178 24.42 38.68 63.82
N LEU A 179 23.21 38.18 64.13
CA LEU A 179 22.61 38.31 65.45
C LEU A 179 23.45 37.57 66.51
N THR A 180 23.85 36.32 66.22
CA THR A 180 24.70 35.51 67.09
C THR A 180 26.04 36.18 67.38
N ASP A 181 26.68 36.77 66.36
CA ASP A 181 27.96 37.49 66.53
C ASP A 181 27.78 38.72 67.43
N MET A 182 26.70 39.48 67.25
CA MET A 182 26.36 40.60 68.13
C MET A 182 26.05 40.14 69.56
N GLU A 183 25.35 39.02 69.75
CA GLU A 183 25.07 38.44 71.07
C GLU A 183 26.34 37.96 71.78
N ILE A 184 27.30 37.39 71.05
CA ILE A 184 28.60 36.98 71.60
C ILE A 184 29.41 38.20 72.03
N GLN A 185 29.42 39.28 71.24
CA GLN A 185 30.06 40.54 71.60
C GLN A 185 29.37 41.22 72.80
N ALA A 186 28.06 41.05 72.94
CA ALA A 186 27.27 41.61 74.03
C ALA A 186 27.27 40.75 75.30
N LYS A 187 27.80 39.51 75.27
CA LYS A 187 27.93 38.69 76.48
C LYS A 187 29.07 39.24 77.36
N PRO A 188 28.78 39.64 78.61
CA PRO A 188 29.82 40.12 79.52
C PRO A 188 30.75 38.96 79.90
N VAL A 189 32.06 39.21 79.83
CA VAL A 189 33.08 38.39 80.49
C VAL A 189 32.65 38.21 81.94
N LYS A 190 32.41 36.96 82.36
CA LYS A 190 32.32 36.60 83.78
C LYS A 190 33.60 37.11 84.43
N LYS A 191 33.51 38.21 85.19
CA LYS A 191 34.56 38.59 86.13
C LYS A 191 34.51 37.57 87.27
N ALA A 192 35.51 36.71 87.28
CA ALA A 192 36.02 36.15 88.52
C ALA A 192 36.66 37.31 89.29
N ASP A 193 36.11 37.61 90.46
CA ASP A 193 36.77 38.05 91.69
C ASP A 193 35.72 38.03 92.82
#